data_AF-A0A9E1F3X7-F1
#
_entry.id   AF-A0A9E1F3X7-F1
#
_cell.length_a   1.000
_cell.length_b   1.000
_cell.length_c   1.000
_cell.angle_alpha   90.00
_cell.angle_beta   90.00
_cell.angle_gamma   90.00
#
_symmetry.space_group_name_H-M   'P 1'
#
loop_
_entity.id
_entity.type
_entity.pdbx_description
1 polymer ?
#
loop_
_entity_poly.entity_id
_entity_poly.type
_entity_poly.pdbx_seq_one_letter_code
_entity_poly.pdbx_strand_id
1 'polypeptide(L)'
;MKKKKLLIIVLVIIVIVGSIFIALNQQAKKRTLNNENTLSNTESKLNATNETDKYGYKDLSELPKDYTIKQAIKDGCVVITNEKVFNKYRLDKFIENTEINAKDRKEDKIRIVQYTIEGDAIIKDLEYKIKDEKYKLGNEYVNKTTYILTTDNTRDKFAAEADRKITVNDDIPGDIYGILKVQREDMIAVVLELYAQIDYIDSNVKIYEEIEVCEYRKSIEDREVTIMEE
;
A
#
# COMPACT_ATOMS: atom_id res chain seq x y z
N MET A 1 63.05 8.11 -19.74
CA MET A 1 61.95 8.40 -20.69
C MET A 1 60.95 7.24 -20.69
N LYS A 2 59.65 7.54 -20.67
CA LYS A 2 58.46 6.68 -20.95
C LYS A 2 58.08 5.57 -19.94
N LYS A 3 57.11 5.87 -19.07
CA LYS A 3 55.93 5.02 -18.79
C LYS A 3 54.71 5.89 -18.43
N LYS A 4 53.94 6.29 -19.44
CA LYS A 4 52.55 6.81 -19.31
C LYS A 4 51.78 6.42 -20.57
N LYS A 5 51.11 5.26 -20.59
CA LYS A 5 50.12 4.86 -21.63
C LYS A 5 49.18 3.73 -21.16
N LEU A 6 48.50 3.87 -20.01
CA LEU A 6 47.46 2.88 -19.62
C LEU A 6 46.21 3.47 -18.91
N LEU A 7 45.96 4.79 -19.00
CA LEU A 7 44.83 5.40 -18.28
C LEU A 7 43.67 5.89 -19.17
N ILE A 8 43.79 5.80 -20.50
CA ILE A 8 42.81 6.41 -21.43
C ILE A 8 41.75 5.40 -21.92
N ILE A 9 42.08 4.10 -22.00
CA ILE A 9 41.16 3.10 -22.58
C ILE A 9 40.00 2.76 -21.62
N VAL A 10 40.23 2.72 -20.30
CA VAL A 10 39.18 2.39 -19.31
C VAL A 10 38.17 3.52 -19.15
N LEU A 11 38.60 4.78 -19.19
CA LEU A 11 37.72 5.95 -19.12
C LEU A 11 36.79 6.06 -20.34
N VAL A 12 37.27 5.72 -21.54
CA VAL A 12 36.46 5.75 -22.77
C VAL A 12 35.35 4.68 -22.74
N ILE A 13 35.64 3.48 -22.23
CA ILE A 13 34.63 2.40 -22.13
C ILE A 13 33.51 2.77 -21.14
N ILE A 14 33.84 3.37 -19.98
CA ILE A 14 32.85 3.79 -18.98
C ILE A 14 31.92 4.87 -19.55
N VAL A 15 32.45 5.83 -20.32
CA VAL A 15 31.66 6.90 -20.95
C VAL A 15 30.72 6.33 -22.03
N ILE A 16 31.18 5.36 -22.83
CA ILE A 16 30.36 4.73 -23.88
C ILE A 16 29.22 3.90 -23.27
N VAL A 17 29.49 3.10 -22.23
CA VAL A 17 28.44 2.30 -21.56
C VAL A 17 27.42 3.21 -20.85
N GLY A 18 27.87 4.28 -20.20
CA GLY A 18 26.99 5.26 -19.56
C GLY A 18 26.09 6.01 -20.54
N SER A 19 26.61 6.40 -21.71
CA SER A 19 25.82 7.09 -22.75
C SER A 19 24.81 6.16 -23.43
N ILE A 20 25.13 4.87 -23.61
CA ILE A 20 24.17 3.85 -24.08
C ILE A 20 23.04 3.64 -23.06
N PHE A 21 23.36 3.57 -21.75
CA PHE A 21 22.36 3.39 -20.70
C PHE A 21 21.38 4.59 -20.62
N ILE A 22 21.89 5.82 -20.75
CA ILE A 22 21.06 7.03 -20.76
C ILE A 22 20.14 7.07 -21.99
N ALA A 23 20.63 6.65 -23.17
CA ALA A 23 19.83 6.62 -24.39
C ALA A 23 18.68 5.59 -24.33
N LEU A 24 18.91 4.41 -23.71
CA LEU A 24 17.88 3.39 -23.52
C LEU A 24 16.77 3.88 -22.57
N ASN A 25 17.12 4.57 -21.48
CA ASN A 25 16.14 5.15 -20.55
C ASN A 25 15.32 6.28 -21.19
N GLN A 26 15.91 7.10 -22.07
CA GLN A 26 15.16 8.11 -22.81
C GLN A 26 14.18 7.50 -23.83
N GLN A 27 14.54 6.39 -24.48
CA GLN A 27 13.62 5.68 -25.38
C GLN A 27 12.47 5.03 -24.61
N ALA A 28 12.70 4.46 -23.42
CA ALA A 28 11.63 3.94 -22.56
C ALA A 28 10.65 5.06 -22.16
N LYS A 29 11.15 6.23 -21.74
CA LYS A 29 10.31 7.39 -21.38
C LYS A 29 9.52 7.95 -22.57
N LYS A 30 10.10 7.96 -23.78
CA LYS A 30 9.39 8.35 -25.02
C LYS A 30 8.36 7.31 -25.47
N ARG A 31 8.59 6.01 -25.23
CA ARG A 31 7.59 4.95 -25.48
C ARG A 31 6.39 5.07 -24.53
N THR A 32 6.61 5.41 -23.26
CA THR A 32 5.52 5.68 -22.31
C THR A 32 4.72 6.91 -22.73
N LEU A 33 5.38 8.02 -23.10
CA LEU A 33 4.70 9.25 -23.51
C LEU A 33 3.97 9.12 -24.86
N ASN A 34 4.47 8.31 -25.80
CA ASN A 34 3.81 8.09 -27.09
C ASN A 34 2.59 7.14 -26.97
N ASN A 35 2.59 6.22 -26.00
CA ASN A 35 1.43 5.36 -25.72
C ASN A 35 0.27 6.12 -25.05
N GLU A 36 0.54 7.22 -24.34
CA GLU A 36 -0.50 8.07 -23.76
C GLU A 36 -1.20 8.96 -24.80
N ASN A 37 -0.53 9.27 -25.93
CA ASN A 37 -1.06 10.14 -26.98
C ASN A 37 -1.85 9.41 -28.10
N THR A 38 -2.15 8.11 -27.96
CA THR A 38 -2.94 7.35 -28.95
C THR A 38 -4.27 6.78 -28.43
N LEU A 39 -4.74 7.20 -27.25
CA LEU A 39 -6.11 6.95 -26.77
C LEU A 39 -6.86 8.28 -26.57
N SER A 40 -6.99 9.05 -27.66
CA SER A 40 -8.07 10.03 -27.76
C SER A 40 -8.63 9.90 -29.15
N ASN A 41 -9.82 9.29 -29.24
CA ASN A 41 -10.91 9.62 -30.17
C ASN A 41 -11.74 8.38 -30.51
N THR A 42 -12.56 7.92 -29.56
CA THR A 42 -13.89 7.38 -29.90
C THR A 42 -14.83 7.37 -28.69
N GLU A 43 -16.02 7.94 -28.93
CA GLU A 43 -17.31 7.62 -28.29
C GLU A 43 -17.70 8.29 -26.96
N SER A 44 -18.34 9.45 -27.13
CA SER A 44 -19.47 9.86 -26.32
C SER A 44 -20.67 8.91 -26.53
N LYS A 45 -20.97 8.04 -25.56
CA LYS A 45 -22.32 7.77 -25.02
C LYS A 45 -22.29 6.62 -24.01
N LEU A 46 -22.72 6.93 -22.78
CA LEU A 46 -23.13 6.02 -21.70
C LEU A 46 -22.15 4.90 -21.33
N ASN A 47 -21.27 5.18 -20.37
CA ASN A 47 -20.78 4.19 -19.41
C ASN A 47 -20.49 4.94 -18.10
N ALA A 48 -21.16 4.58 -16.99
CA ALA A 48 -20.69 4.96 -15.66
C ALA A 48 -19.29 4.34 -15.52
N THR A 49 -18.25 5.16 -15.64
CA THR A 49 -16.87 4.72 -15.53
C THR A 49 -16.69 4.14 -14.12
N ASN A 50 -16.36 2.85 -14.05
CA ASN A 50 -15.87 2.22 -12.83
C ASN A 50 -14.48 2.81 -12.55
N GLU A 51 -14.42 4.06 -12.10
CA GLU A 51 -13.16 4.75 -11.85
C GLU A 51 -12.53 4.16 -10.60
N THR A 52 -11.47 3.38 -10.81
CA THR A 52 -10.58 2.94 -9.75
C THR A 52 -9.49 3.97 -9.54
N ASP A 53 -8.99 4.09 -8.31
CA ASP A 53 -7.79 4.88 -8.01
C ASP A 53 -6.54 4.31 -8.73
N LYS A 54 -5.40 5.00 -8.58
CA LYS A 54 -4.12 4.59 -9.20
C LYS A 54 -3.61 3.21 -8.74
N TYR A 55 -4.20 2.64 -7.67
CA TYR A 55 -3.89 1.34 -7.12
C TYR A 55 -4.90 0.25 -7.54
N GLY A 56 -5.92 0.63 -8.31
CA GLY A 56 -6.94 -0.27 -8.83
C GLY A 56 -8.13 -0.50 -7.90
N TYR A 57 -8.31 0.32 -6.85
CA TYR A 57 -9.44 0.20 -5.94
C TYR A 57 -10.53 1.23 -6.25
N LYS A 58 -11.79 0.81 -6.24
CA LYS A 58 -12.94 1.73 -6.25
C LYS A 58 -13.05 2.46 -4.92
N ASP A 59 -13.73 3.60 -4.89
CA ASP A 59 -14.05 4.25 -3.62
C ASP A 59 -14.86 3.31 -2.69
N LEU A 60 -14.62 3.36 -1.38
CA LEU A 60 -15.28 2.48 -0.42
C LEU A 60 -16.80 2.69 -0.39
N SER A 61 -17.25 3.93 -0.57
CA SER A 61 -18.67 4.29 -0.60
C SER A 61 -19.41 3.74 -1.82
N GLU A 62 -18.69 3.40 -2.88
CA GLU A 62 -19.24 2.83 -4.12
C GLU A 62 -19.31 1.29 -4.09
N LEU A 63 -18.69 0.64 -3.10
CA LEU A 63 -18.77 -0.81 -2.97
C LEU A 63 -20.21 -1.24 -2.64
N PRO A 64 -20.70 -2.35 -3.22
CA PRO A 64 -22.05 -2.82 -2.96
C PRO A 64 -22.26 -3.15 -1.47
N LYS A 65 -23.50 -3.06 -0.98
CA LYS A 65 -23.81 -3.38 0.42
C LYS A 65 -23.58 -4.86 0.73
N ASP A 66 -23.84 -5.72 -0.24
CA ASP A 66 -23.56 -7.16 -0.24
C ASP A 66 -22.21 -7.48 -0.89
N TYR A 67 -21.15 -6.75 -0.52
CA TYR A 67 -19.81 -6.98 -1.06
C TYR A 67 -19.34 -8.39 -0.72
N THR A 68 -19.23 -9.24 -1.74
CA THR A 68 -18.97 -10.67 -1.58
C THR A 68 -17.48 -10.99 -1.57
N ILE A 69 -17.11 -12.12 -0.96
CA ILE A 69 -15.73 -12.66 -0.98
C ILE A 69 -15.20 -12.72 -2.42
N LYS A 70 -16.01 -13.23 -3.37
CA LYS A 70 -15.62 -13.36 -4.78
C LYS A 70 -15.36 -12.00 -5.45
N GLN A 71 -16.17 -10.99 -5.16
CA GLN A 71 -15.94 -9.62 -5.65
C GLN A 71 -14.66 -9.04 -5.03
N ALA A 72 -14.48 -9.15 -3.71
CA ALA A 72 -13.29 -8.65 -3.03
C ALA A 72 -11.98 -9.28 -3.55
N ILE A 73 -11.98 -10.59 -3.82
CA ILE A 73 -10.84 -11.28 -4.43
C ILE A 73 -10.58 -10.73 -5.85
N LYS A 74 -11.63 -10.57 -6.66
CA LYS A 74 -11.53 -10.08 -8.04
C LYS A 74 -11.03 -8.63 -8.11
N ASP A 75 -11.45 -7.81 -7.16
CA ASP A 75 -11.01 -6.41 -7.02
C ASP A 75 -9.59 -6.31 -6.45
N GLY A 76 -8.92 -7.44 -6.20
CA GLY A 76 -7.54 -7.47 -5.74
C GLY A 76 -7.37 -7.07 -4.27
N CYS A 77 -8.42 -7.18 -3.45
CA CYS A 77 -8.30 -6.97 -2.01
C CYS A 77 -7.53 -8.13 -1.38
N VAL A 78 -6.84 -7.86 -0.26
CA VAL A 78 -6.44 -8.92 0.68
C VAL A 78 -7.72 -9.36 1.39
N VAL A 79 -8.14 -10.60 1.19
CA VAL A 79 -9.43 -11.09 1.74
C VAL A 79 -9.14 -12.11 2.83
N ILE A 80 -9.65 -11.83 4.03
CA ILE A 80 -9.50 -12.69 5.19
C ILE A 80 -10.88 -13.30 5.48
N THR A 81 -10.94 -14.63 5.43
CA THR A 81 -12.11 -15.42 5.84
C THR A 81 -11.74 -16.31 7.02
N ASN A 82 -12.68 -17.10 7.53
CA ASN A 82 -12.39 -18.11 8.55
C ASN A 82 -11.51 -19.28 8.06
N GLU A 83 -11.35 -19.41 6.73
CA GLU A 83 -10.68 -20.56 6.12
C GLU A 83 -9.34 -20.21 5.48
N LYS A 84 -9.23 -19.01 4.90
CA LYS A 84 -8.08 -18.63 4.09
C LYS A 84 -7.85 -17.12 4.04
N VAL A 85 -6.58 -16.74 3.88
CA VAL A 85 -6.18 -15.40 3.41
C VAL A 85 -5.91 -15.45 1.91
N PHE A 86 -6.72 -14.72 1.13
CA PHE A 86 -6.55 -14.56 -0.32
C PHE A 86 -5.72 -13.32 -0.64
N ASN A 87 -5.03 -13.35 -1.79
CA ASN A 87 -4.18 -12.25 -2.27
C ASN A 87 -3.13 -11.76 -1.26
N LYS A 88 -2.67 -12.64 -0.34
CA LYS A 88 -1.65 -12.36 0.67
C LYS A 88 -0.41 -11.66 0.12
N TYR A 89 0.00 -11.99 -1.11
CA TYR A 89 1.14 -11.36 -1.79
C TYR A 89 1.02 -9.83 -1.87
N ARG A 90 -0.20 -9.25 -1.87
CA ARG A 90 -0.41 -7.80 -1.86
C ARG A 90 -0.06 -7.18 -0.51
N LEU A 91 -0.40 -7.86 0.59
CA LEU A 91 0.02 -7.44 1.92
C LEU A 91 1.54 -7.50 2.05
N ASP A 92 2.15 -8.61 1.62
CA ASP A 92 3.61 -8.78 1.69
C ASP A 92 4.32 -7.68 0.86
N LYS A 93 3.82 -7.38 -0.34
CA LYS A 93 4.35 -6.32 -1.21
C LYS A 93 4.18 -4.91 -0.62
N PHE A 94 3.05 -4.64 0.04
CA PHE A 94 2.83 -3.34 0.69
C PHE A 94 3.79 -3.14 1.87
N ILE A 95 4.03 -4.19 2.67
CA ILE A 95 5.04 -4.16 3.74
C ILE A 95 6.42 -3.88 3.15
N GLU A 96 6.82 -4.57 2.07
CA GLU A 96 8.09 -4.34 1.39
C GLU A 96 8.21 -2.90 0.83
N ASN A 97 7.18 -2.42 0.15
CA ASN A 97 7.18 -1.08 -0.45
C ASN A 97 7.24 0.05 0.59
N THR A 98 6.70 -0.20 1.79
CA THR A 98 6.57 0.80 2.84
C THR A 98 7.46 0.51 4.05
N GLU A 99 8.44 -0.37 3.91
CA GLU A 99 9.39 -0.73 4.98
C GLU A 99 10.06 0.53 5.56
N ILE A 100 9.99 0.72 6.88
CA ILE A 100 10.44 1.96 7.52
C ILE A 100 11.93 2.25 7.32
N ASN A 101 12.75 1.20 7.19
CA ASN A 101 14.20 1.31 6.98
C ASN A 101 14.60 1.39 5.51
N ALA A 102 13.65 1.30 4.56
CA ALA A 102 13.97 1.42 3.14
C ALA A 102 14.37 2.86 2.79
N LYS A 103 15.44 2.99 2.00
CA LYS A 103 15.91 4.31 1.51
C LYS A 103 14.89 4.99 0.61
N ASP A 104 14.20 4.19 -0.21
CA ASP A 104 13.24 4.65 -1.21
C ASP A 104 11.87 4.00 -0.95
N ARG A 105 11.22 4.39 0.17
CA ARG A 105 9.84 3.97 0.43
C ARG A 105 8.96 4.43 -0.72
N LYS A 106 8.03 3.57 -1.14
CA LYS A 106 7.15 3.82 -2.28
C LYS A 106 5.74 4.07 -1.79
N GLU A 107 5.10 5.07 -2.38
CA GLU A 107 3.66 5.24 -2.18
C GLU A 107 2.93 3.97 -2.61
N ASP A 108 2.06 3.47 -1.74
CA ASP A 108 1.31 2.25 -1.99
C ASP A 108 -0.03 2.28 -1.25
N LYS A 109 -0.95 1.41 -1.64
CA LYS A 109 -2.25 1.22 -1.00
C LYS A 109 -2.64 -0.25 -0.99
N ILE A 110 -3.15 -0.71 0.14
CA ILE A 110 -3.82 -2.00 0.25
C ILE A 110 -5.25 -1.83 0.74
N ARG A 111 -6.15 -2.66 0.20
CA ARG A 111 -7.49 -2.88 0.74
C ARG A 111 -7.53 -4.25 1.39
N ILE A 112 -7.89 -4.29 2.66
CA ILE A 112 -8.10 -5.50 3.44
C ILE A 112 -9.60 -5.64 3.70
N VAL A 113 -10.16 -6.80 3.38
CA VAL A 113 -11.57 -7.13 3.63
C VAL A 113 -11.61 -8.34 4.56
N GLN A 114 -12.11 -8.15 5.77
CA GLN A 114 -12.34 -9.22 6.74
C GLN A 114 -13.83 -9.54 6.77
N TYR A 115 -14.17 -10.82 6.59
CA TYR A 115 -15.55 -11.27 6.70
C TYR A 115 -15.80 -11.85 8.09
N THR A 116 -16.89 -11.41 8.73
CA THR A 116 -17.36 -12.02 9.98
C THR A 116 -17.85 -13.45 9.72
N ILE A 117 -18.16 -14.20 10.79
CA ILE A 117 -18.71 -15.56 10.68
C ILE A 117 -20.05 -15.56 9.91
N GLU A 118 -20.81 -14.47 10.02
CA GLU A 118 -22.09 -14.24 9.36
C GLU A 118 -21.95 -13.71 7.94
N GLY A 119 -20.72 -13.42 7.49
CA GLY A 119 -20.42 -12.98 6.13
C GLY A 119 -20.51 -11.46 5.92
N ASP A 120 -20.56 -10.65 6.98
CA ASP A 120 -20.53 -9.20 6.86
C ASP A 120 -19.08 -8.72 6.64
N ALA A 121 -18.89 -7.75 5.73
CA ALA A 121 -17.57 -7.25 5.35
C ALA A 121 -17.14 -6.05 6.20
N ILE A 122 -15.99 -6.18 6.86
CA ILE A 122 -15.25 -5.08 7.49
C ILE A 122 -14.10 -4.72 6.55
N ILE A 123 -14.10 -3.49 6.03
CA ILE A 123 -13.18 -3.08 4.97
C ILE A 123 -12.22 -2.01 5.50
N LYS A 124 -10.92 -2.19 5.26
CA LYS A 124 -9.90 -1.21 5.61
C LYS A 124 -9.02 -0.91 4.41
N ASP A 125 -8.92 0.38 4.09
CA ASP A 125 -7.90 0.90 3.18
C ASP A 125 -6.74 1.45 4.00
N LEU A 126 -5.54 0.93 3.77
CA LEU A 126 -4.33 1.51 4.31
C LEU A 126 -3.48 2.05 3.16
N GLU A 127 -3.23 3.34 3.19
CA GLU A 127 -2.46 4.06 2.17
C GLU A 127 -1.21 4.67 2.81
N TYR A 128 -0.07 4.53 2.14
CA TYR A 128 1.17 5.21 2.50
C TYR A 128 1.48 6.28 1.47
N LYS A 129 1.63 7.53 1.93
CA LYS A 129 1.88 8.70 1.06
C LYS A 129 3.18 9.40 1.39
N ILE A 130 3.77 9.97 0.35
CA ILE A 130 4.89 10.90 0.46
C ILE A 130 4.32 12.30 0.21
N LYS A 131 4.38 13.17 1.21
CA LYS A 131 3.86 14.53 1.12
C LYS A 131 4.87 15.43 0.42
N ASP A 132 4.39 16.46 -0.28
CA ASP A 132 5.26 17.49 -0.86
C ASP A 132 6.01 18.31 0.21
N GLU A 133 5.45 18.39 1.42
CA GLU A 133 6.09 19.00 2.58
C GLU A 133 7.42 18.31 2.90
N LYS A 134 8.46 19.11 3.16
CA LYS A 134 9.79 18.62 3.54
C LYS A 134 10.20 19.09 4.93
N TYR A 135 11.05 18.32 5.59
CA TYR A 135 11.72 18.71 6.82
C TYR A 135 13.22 18.42 6.73
N LYS A 136 13.99 19.07 7.59
CA LYS A 136 15.43 18.91 7.64
C LYS A 136 15.79 17.72 8.53
N LEU A 137 16.37 16.68 7.95
CA LEU A 137 16.91 15.52 8.65
C LEU A 137 18.44 15.55 8.52
N GLY A 138 19.12 15.96 9.59
CA GLY A 138 20.56 16.23 9.54
C GLY A 138 20.89 17.36 8.55
N ASN A 139 21.59 17.03 7.47
CA ASN A 139 21.98 17.98 6.42
C ASN A 139 21.11 17.91 5.15
N GLU A 140 20.12 17.01 5.12
CA GLU A 140 19.27 16.78 3.95
C GLU A 140 17.84 17.26 4.19
N TYR A 141 17.14 17.60 3.11
CA TYR A 141 15.71 17.85 3.12
C TYR A 141 14.99 16.63 2.58
N VAL A 142 14.21 15.99 3.45
CA VAL A 142 13.43 14.80 3.12
C VAL A 142 11.95 15.13 3.14
N ASN A 143 11.16 14.47 2.30
CA ASN A 143 9.72 14.59 2.29
C ASN A 143 9.13 13.98 3.57
N LYS A 144 8.10 14.62 4.13
CA LYS A 144 7.27 14.01 5.17
C LYS A 144 6.48 12.86 4.57
N THR A 145 6.15 11.88 5.39
CA THR A 145 5.36 10.72 4.97
C THR A 145 4.23 10.48 5.95
N THR A 146 3.18 9.79 5.52
CA THR A 146 2.00 9.52 6.35
C THR A 146 1.38 8.20 5.95
N TYR A 147 0.80 7.51 6.92
CA TYR A 147 -0.24 6.54 6.67
C TYR A 147 -1.61 7.21 6.74
N ILE A 148 -2.56 6.71 5.97
CA ILE A 148 -3.98 7.04 6.06
C ILE A 148 -4.72 5.71 6.17
N LEU A 149 -5.43 5.51 7.28
CA LEU A 149 -6.24 4.34 7.53
C LEU A 149 -7.71 4.72 7.45
N THR A 150 -8.39 4.23 6.42
CA THR A 150 -9.85 4.36 6.29
C THR A 150 -10.50 3.04 6.65
N THR A 151 -11.45 3.04 7.58
CA THR A 151 -12.20 1.86 8.00
C THR A 151 -13.67 2.05 7.65
N ASP A 152 -14.26 1.08 6.96
CA ASP A 152 -15.68 1.01 6.63
C ASP A 152 -16.33 -0.19 7.35
N ASN A 153 -17.11 0.14 8.38
CA ASN A 153 -17.91 -0.81 9.16
C ASN A 153 -19.41 -0.71 8.81
N THR A 154 -19.78 -0.05 7.70
CA THR A 154 -21.20 0.21 7.37
C THR A 154 -21.99 -1.05 6.96
N ARG A 155 -21.31 -2.19 6.81
CA ARG A 155 -21.88 -3.49 6.42
C ARG A 155 -21.92 -4.48 7.58
N ASP A 156 -21.24 -4.20 8.69
CA ASP A 156 -21.30 -5.00 9.91
C ASP A 156 -22.65 -4.77 10.61
N LYS A 157 -23.53 -5.77 10.56
CA LYS A 157 -24.87 -5.68 11.16
C LYS A 157 -24.84 -5.75 12.69
N PHE A 158 -23.77 -6.28 13.27
CA PHE A 158 -23.62 -6.46 14.72
C PHE A 158 -22.94 -5.26 15.38
N ALA A 159 -22.30 -4.39 14.60
CA ALA A 159 -21.84 -3.09 15.08
C ALA A 159 -23.02 -2.22 15.54
N ALA A 160 -22.79 -1.45 16.61
CA ALA A 160 -23.73 -0.45 17.07
C ALA A 160 -23.99 0.57 15.95
N GLU A 161 -25.20 1.15 15.91
CA GLU A 161 -25.58 2.07 14.83
C GLU A 161 -24.63 3.26 14.69
N ALA A 162 -24.12 3.79 15.80
CA ALA A 162 -23.14 4.88 15.82
C ALA A 162 -21.76 4.50 15.25
N ASP A 163 -21.48 3.20 15.14
CA ASP A 163 -20.21 2.64 14.68
C ASP A 163 -20.28 2.10 13.24
N ARG A 164 -21.49 1.96 12.68
CA ARG A 164 -21.73 1.62 11.26
C ARG A 164 -21.47 2.83 10.36
N LYS A 165 -20.22 3.28 10.31
CA LYS A 165 -19.77 4.45 9.55
C LYS A 165 -18.43 4.17 8.88
N ILE A 166 -18.05 5.09 7.98
CA ILE A 166 -16.69 5.17 7.46
C ILE A 166 -15.93 6.17 8.33
N THR A 167 -14.75 5.78 8.81
CA THR A 167 -13.84 6.65 9.58
C THR A 167 -12.50 6.73 8.89
N VAL A 168 -11.87 7.90 8.93
CA VAL A 168 -10.52 8.14 8.38
C VAL A 168 -9.61 8.58 9.53
N ASN A 169 -8.46 7.92 9.66
CA ASN A 169 -7.34 8.37 10.48
C ASN A 169 -6.18 8.71 9.53
N ASP A 170 -6.00 10.01 9.26
CA ASP A 170 -4.96 10.57 8.39
C ASP A 170 -3.80 11.20 9.17
N ASP A 171 -3.81 11.07 10.49
CA ASP A 171 -2.81 11.58 11.42
C ASP A 171 -1.98 10.43 12.00
N ILE A 172 -1.31 9.71 11.08
CA ILE A 172 -0.38 8.62 11.37
C ILE A 172 0.97 8.94 10.70
N PRO A 173 1.94 9.51 11.44
CA PRO A 173 3.19 9.96 10.84
C PRO A 173 4.00 8.78 10.28
N GLY A 174 4.24 8.78 8.98
CA GLY A 174 4.86 7.65 8.29
C GLY A 174 6.34 7.51 8.63
N ASP A 175 6.99 8.58 9.08
CA ASP A 175 8.41 8.63 9.44
C ASP A 175 8.73 7.92 10.75
N ILE A 176 7.74 7.71 11.61
CA ILE A 176 7.90 7.00 12.89
C ILE A 176 7.10 5.70 12.97
N TYR A 177 6.18 5.44 12.03
CA TYR A 177 5.42 4.20 11.97
C TYR A 177 5.91 3.27 10.87
N GLY A 178 6.02 1.99 11.19
CA GLY A 178 6.29 0.91 10.25
C GLY A 178 5.21 -0.16 10.31
N ILE A 179 4.84 -0.72 9.15
CA ILE A 179 3.91 -1.85 9.10
C ILE A 179 4.66 -3.18 9.16
N LEU A 180 4.18 -4.12 9.98
CA LEU A 180 4.74 -5.46 10.09
C LEU A 180 3.68 -6.48 10.49
N LYS A 181 4.06 -7.76 10.41
CA LYS A 181 3.30 -8.90 10.94
C LYS A 181 3.86 -9.30 12.30
N VAL A 182 3.06 -9.18 13.35
CA VAL A 182 3.37 -9.64 14.70
C VAL A 182 2.78 -11.03 14.90
N GLN A 183 3.64 -11.99 15.23
CA GLN A 183 3.23 -13.35 15.55
C GLN A 183 2.75 -13.39 17.02
N ARG A 184 1.45 -13.59 17.23
CA ARG A 184 0.85 -13.89 18.55
C ARG A 184 0.73 -15.41 18.70
N GLU A 185 0.08 -15.96 19.73
CA GLU A 185 0.05 -17.42 19.95
C GLU A 185 -0.53 -18.20 18.74
N ASP A 186 -1.83 -18.01 18.45
CA ASP A 186 -2.53 -18.62 17.31
C ASP A 186 -2.87 -17.63 16.18
N MET A 187 -2.52 -16.36 16.38
CA MET A 187 -2.89 -15.25 15.50
C MET A 187 -1.67 -14.58 14.88
N ILE A 188 -1.89 -13.93 13.74
CA ILE A 188 -0.99 -12.97 13.10
C ILE A 188 -1.72 -11.64 13.10
N ALA A 189 -1.14 -10.65 13.78
CA ALA A 189 -1.62 -9.28 13.75
C ALA A 189 -0.79 -8.48 12.74
N VAL A 190 -1.45 -7.75 11.86
CA VAL A 190 -0.83 -6.73 11.02
C VAL A 190 -1.00 -5.40 11.73
N VAL A 191 0.12 -4.79 12.13
CA VAL A 191 0.11 -3.59 12.96
C VAL A 191 0.98 -2.50 12.36
N LEU A 192 0.61 -1.24 12.62
CA LEU A 192 1.51 -0.11 12.50
C LEU A 192 2.16 0.09 13.87
N GLU A 193 3.42 -0.30 13.97
CA GLU A 193 4.24 -0.18 15.20
C GLU A 193 5.02 1.14 15.19
N LEU A 194 5.22 1.69 16.38
CA LEU A 194 5.97 2.91 16.60
C LEU A 194 7.48 2.61 16.72
N TYR A 195 8.28 3.16 15.81
CA TYR A 195 9.74 3.03 15.75
C TYR A 195 10.48 4.24 16.38
N ALA A 196 9.80 4.99 17.23
CA ALA A 196 10.35 6.16 17.89
C ALA A 196 10.06 6.15 19.40
N GLN A 197 11.03 6.60 20.19
CA GLN A 197 10.77 7.01 21.56
C GLN A 197 10.26 8.45 21.53
N ILE A 198 9.04 8.67 21.99
CA ILE A 198 8.42 10.00 22.03
C ILE A 198 8.42 10.50 23.46
N ASP A 199 8.99 11.70 23.66
CA ASP A 199 8.97 12.40 24.94
C ASP A 199 7.79 13.40 24.94
N TYR A 200 6.72 13.06 25.67
CA TYR A 200 5.50 13.85 25.70
C TYR A 200 5.59 14.93 26.78
N ILE A 201 5.72 16.18 26.36
CA ILE A 201 5.98 17.32 27.25
C ILE A 201 4.68 17.93 27.85
N ASP A 202 3.52 17.64 27.26
CA ASP A 202 2.20 18.12 27.70
C ASP A 202 1.19 16.96 27.72
N SER A 203 0.42 16.83 28.79
CA SER A 203 -0.59 15.78 28.95
C SER A 203 -1.80 15.91 28.01
N ASN A 204 -1.96 17.06 27.34
CA ASN A 204 -3.06 17.31 26.41
C ASN A 204 -2.73 16.94 24.96
N VAL A 205 -1.51 16.44 24.68
CA VAL A 205 -1.13 16.04 23.33
C VAL A 205 -1.64 14.64 23.00
N LYS A 206 -1.87 14.39 21.71
CA LYS A 206 -2.21 13.05 21.22
C LYS A 206 -1.06 12.09 21.51
N ILE A 207 -1.38 10.99 22.19
CA ILE A 207 -0.47 9.87 22.40
C ILE A 207 -0.53 8.97 21.16
N TYR A 208 0.64 8.57 20.68
CA TYR A 208 0.79 7.68 19.54
C TYR A 208 1.04 6.27 20.06
N GLU A 209 0.16 5.35 19.68
CA GLU A 209 0.18 3.95 20.09
C GLU A 209 0.24 3.04 18.87
N GLU A 210 0.51 1.75 19.10
CA GLU A 210 0.37 0.74 18.06
C GLU A 210 -1.06 0.74 17.50
N ILE A 211 -1.19 0.62 16.17
CA ILE A 211 -2.50 0.55 15.51
C ILE A 211 -2.65 -0.81 14.85
N GLU A 212 -3.62 -1.59 15.31
CA GLU A 212 -3.97 -2.86 14.67
C GLU A 212 -4.78 -2.63 13.39
N VAL A 213 -4.20 -3.06 12.26
CA VAL A 213 -4.83 -2.97 10.94
C VAL A 213 -5.73 -4.18 10.73
N CYS A 214 -5.24 -5.39 10.94
CA CYS A 214 -6.06 -6.60 10.92
C CYS A 214 -5.43 -7.71 11.75
N GLU A 215 -6.22 -8.74 12.05
CA GLU A 215 -5.74 -9.96 12.70
C GLU A 215 -6.37 -11.18 12.04
N TYR A 216 -5.60 -12.26 11.91
CA TYR A 216 -6.10 -13.53 11.36
C TYR A 216 -5.36 -14.73 11.93
N ARG A 217 -5.98 -15.92 11.87
CA ARG A 217 -5.38 -17.16 12.39
C ARG A 217 -4.16 -17.57 11.56
N LYS A 218 -3.11 -18.04 12.22
CA LYS A 218 -1.93 -18.61 11.53
C LYS A 218 -2.31 -19.77 10.61
N SER A 219 -3.24 -20.62 11.06
CA SER A 219 -3.66 -21.84 10.35
C SER A 219 -4.31 -21.60 8.98
N ILE A 220 -4.70 -20.35 8.67
CA ILE A 220 -5.40 -20.01 7.43
C ILE A 220 -4.52 -19.26 6.43
N GLU A 221 -3.31 -18.85 6.81
CA GLU A 221 -2.45 -17.99 5.98
C GLU A 221 -2.02 -18.68 4.68
N ASP A 222 -1.59 -19.94 4.77
CA ASP A 222 -1.09 -20.74 3.64
C ASP A 222 -2.00 -21.91 3.27
N ARG A 223 -3.26 -21.90 3.73
CA ARG A 223 -4.19 -23.02 3.48
C ARG A 223 -4.57 -23.09 1.99
N GLU A 224 -4.40 -24.25 1.37
CA GLU A 224 -4.99 -24.54 0.06
C GLU A 224 -6.50 -24.78 0.24
N VAL A 225 -7.33 -24.10 -0.54
CA VAL A 225 -8.79 -24.29 -0.54
C VAL A 225 -9.15 -24.88 -1.89
N THR A 226 -9.72 -26.08 -1.89
CA THR A 226 -10.41 -26.64 -3.05
C THR A 226 -11.74 -25.93 -3.15
N ILE A 227 -11.83 -24.91 -4.00
CA ILE A 227 -13.10 -24.24 -4.28
C ILE A 227 -13.96 -25.27 -5.02
N MET A 228 -14.97 -25.85 -4.35
CA MET A 228 -16.01 -26.56 -5.07
C MET A 228 -16.84 -25.50 -5.80
N GLU A 229 -16.85 -25.57 -7.12
CA GLU A 229 -17.74 -24.76 -7.95
C GLU A 229 -19.19 -25.13 -7.59
N GLU A 230 -19.92 -24.18 -7.00
CA GLU A 230 -21.39 -24.20 -6.96
C GLU A 230 -21.96 -23.70 -8.30
#